data_AF-A0A2N0QMG3-F1
#
_entry.id   AF-A0A2N0QMG3-F1
#
_cell.length_a   1.000
_cell.length_b   1.000
_cell.length_c   1.000
_cell.angle_alpha   90.00
_cell.angle_beta   90.00
_cell.angle_gamma   90.00
#
_symmetry.space_group_name_H-M   'P 1'
#
loop_
_entity.id
_entity.type
_entity.pdbx_description
1 polymer ?
#
loop_
_entity_poly.entity_id
_entity_poly.type
_entity_poly.pdbx_seq_one_letter_code
_entity_poly.pdbx_strand_id
1 'polypeptide(L)'
;MRGGIQQLSYAIENVYKDEFVFTGKHFENINKELYVHIEAYSIIAMLDFWITNNFKFSAKYMTEQLLQRINYSPEIIKIKINSMNISN
;
A
#
# COMPACT_ATOMS: atom_id res chain seq x y z
N MET A 1 -22.76 -5.17 -1.79
CA MET A 1 -21.60 -4.61 -1.05
C MET A 1 -20.31 -4.47 -1.87
N ARG A 2 -20.15 -5.09 -3.06
CA ARG A 2 -18.87 -5.01 -3.83
C ARG A 2 -18.52 -3.63 -4.43
N GLY A 3 -19.49 -2.75 -4.68
CA GLY A 3 -19.25 -1.48 -5.38
C GLY A 3 -18.55 -0.37 -4.57
N GLY A 4 -18.74 -0.31 -3.25
CA GLY A 4 -18.21 0.81 -2.44
C GLY A 4 -16.69 0.83 -2.32
N ILE A 5 -16.08 -0.33 -2.07
CA ILE A 5 -14.61 -0.47 -2.00
C ILE A 5 -13.97 -0.17 -3.36
N GLN A 6 -14.59 -0.59 -4.46
CA GLN A 6 -14.09 -0.34 -5.81
C GLN A 6 -14.13 1.14 -6.17
N GLN A 7 -15.21 1.85 -5.81
CA GLN A 7 -15.30 3.30 -5.98
C GLN A 7 -14.27 4.05 -5.13
N LEU A 8 -14.05 3.60 -3.89
CA LEU A 8 -13.04 4.18 -3.01
C LEU A 8 -11.62 3.96 -3.54
N SER A 9 -11.31 2.74 -4.02
CA SER A 9 -10.03 2.44 -4.66
C SER A 9 -9.80 3.34 -5.86
N TYR A 10 -10.79 3.43 -6.75
CA TYR A 10 -10.69 4.27 -7.95
C TYR A 10 -10.43 5.74 -7.62
N ALA A 11 -11.10 6.28 -6.59
CA ALA A 11 -10.87 7.65 -6.15
C ALA A 11 -9.42 7.85 -5.63
N ILE A 12 -8.92 6.92 -4.82
CA ILE A 12 -7.55 6.98 -4.30
C ILE A 12 -6.52 6.83 -5.42
N GLU A 13 -6.76 5.93 -6.38
CA GLU A 13 -5.88 5.73 -7.53
C GLU A 13 -5.74 7.00 -8.38
N ASN A 14 -6.81 7.77 -8.56
CA ASN A 14 -6.74 9.04 -9.30
C ASN A 14 -5.87 10.07 -8.56
N VAL A 15 -6.00 10.18 -7.23
CA VAL A 15 -5.11 11.05 -6.42
C VAL A 15 -3.65 10.63 -6.59
N TYR A 16 -3.35 9.34 -6.56
CA TYR A 16 -1.99 8.85 -6.79
C TYR A 16 -1.48 9.14 -8.21
N LYS A 17 -2.32 9.02 -9.24
CA LYS A 17 -1.92 9.35 -10.61
C LYS A 17 -1.57 10.83 -10.78
N ASP A 18 -2.26 11.70 -10.04
CA ASP A 18 -2.08 13.14 -10.13
C ASP A 18 -0.92 13.66 -9.26
N GLU A 19 -0.73 13.10 -8.07
CA GLU A 19 0.22 13.64 -7.07
C GLU A 19 1.54 12.87 -6.98
N PHE A 20 1.59 11.61 -7.45
CA PHE A 20 2.75 10.76 -7.21
C PHE A 20 3.84 10.94 -8.28
N VAL A 21 4.99 11.46 -7.84
CA VAL A 21 6.17 11.64 -8.70
C VAL A 21 7.05 10.39 -8.61
N PHE A 22 6.98 9.54 -9.63
CA PHE A 22 7.80 8.33 -9.75
C PHE A 22 9.25 8.68 -10.14
N THR A 23 10.04 9.18 -9.18
CA THR A 23 11.45 9.50 -9.37
C THR A 23 12.38 8.47 -8.76
N GLY A 24 13.49 8.19 -9.45
CA GLY A 24 14.58 7.35 -8.95
C GLY A 24 14.64 5.98 -9.62
N LYS A 25 15.84 5.37 -9.58
CA LYS A 25 16.14 4.08 -10.24
C LYS A 25 15.28 2.92 -9.72
N HIS A 26 14.74 3.04 -8.50
CA HIS A 26 13.89 2.02 -7.89
C HIS A 26 12.58 1.77 -8.65
N PHE A 27 12.09 2.74 -9.43
CA PHE A 27 10.86 2.60 -10.22
C PHE A 27 11.11 2.21 -11.69
N GLU A 28 12.36 2.07 -12.14
CA GLU A 28 12.67 1.77 -13.56
C GLU A 28 12.04 0.46 -14.05
N ASN A 29 11.96 -0.54 -13.17
CA ASN A 29 11.42 -1.86 -13.50
C ASN A 29 10.07 -2.16 -12.82
N ILE A 30 9.43 -1.16 -12.22
CA ILE A 30 8.13 -1.32 -11.55
C ILE A 30 7.00 -0.95 -12.51
N ASN A 31 6.00 -1.81 -12.62
CA ASN A 31 4.74 -1.44 -13.28
C ASN A 31 4.00 -0.40 -12.42
N LYS A 32 3.97 0.85 -12.88
CA LYS A 32 3.41 1.99 -12.14
C LYS A 32 1.90 1.87 -11.92
N GLU A 33 1.16 1.34 -12.89
CA GLU A 33 -0.28 1.14 -12.76
C GLU A 33 -0.59 0.12 -11.65
N LEU A 34 0.13 -1.01 -11.67
CA LEU A 34 0.02 -2.02 -10.63
C LEU A 34 0.45 -1.49 -9.27
N TYR A 35 1.50 -0.66 -9.21
CA TYR A 35 1.94 -0.02 -7.98
C TYR A 35 0.85 0.88 -7.40
N VAL A 36 0.30 1.81 -8.20
CA VAL A 36 -0.78 2.70 -7.75
C VAL A 36 -1.99 1.93 -7.26
N HIS A 37 -2.37 0.87 -7.97
CA HIS A 37 -3.47 0.00 -7.56
C HIS A 37 -3.20 -0.65 -6.19
N ILE A 38 -2.00 -1.22 -5.99
CA ILE A 38 -1.61 -1.81 -4.70
C ILE A 38 -1.60 -0.77 -3.57
N GLU A 39 -1.10 0.44 -3.83
CA GLU A 39 -1.06 1.51 -2.84
C GLU A 39 -2.48 1.97 -2.44
N ALA A 40 -3.42 2.04 -3.38
CA ALA A 40 -4.82 2.37 -3.10
C ALA A 40 -5.47 1.31 -2.18
N TYR A 41 -5.27 0.03 -2.49
CA TYR A 41 -5.76 -1.07 -1.66
C TYR A 41 -5.07 -1.12 -0.29
N SER A 42 -3.80 -0.74 -0.20
CA SER A 42 -3.07 -0.64 1.07
C SER A 42 -3.68 0.42 2.00
N ILE A 43 -4.11 1.57 1.46
CA ILE A 43 -4.82 2.59 2.25
C ILE A 43 -6.17 2.07 2.73
N ILE A 44 -6.93 1.40 1.86
CA ILE A 44 -8.20 0.78 2.25
C ILE A 44 -7.99 -0.22 3.39
N ALA A 45 -6.96 -1.06 3.30
CA ALA A 45 -6.62 -2.02 4.35
C ALA A 45 -6.23 -1.33 5.68
N MET A 46 -5.52 -0.20 5.62
CA MET A 46 -5.22 0.59 6.83
C MET A 46 -6.48 1.16 7.48
N LEU A 47 -7.43 1.65 6.67
CA LEU A 47 -8.71 2.15 7.17
C LEU A 47 -9.56 1.03 7.77
N ASP A 48 -9.65 -0.12 7.09
CA ASP A 48 -10.35 -1.30 7.59
C ASP A 48 -9.75 -1.79 8.91
N PHE A 49 -8.43 -1.88 9.00
CA PHE A 49 -7.74 -2.20 10.25
C PHE A 49 -8.07 -1.21 11.37
N TRP A 50 -8.10 0.08 11.06
CA TRP A 50 -8.40 1.11 12.06
C TRP A 50 -9.84 1.02 12.57
N ILE A 51 -10.80 0.78 11.67
CA ILE A 51 -12.22 0.59 12.00
C ILE A 51 -12.43 -0.68 12.83
N THR A 52 -11.88 -1.81 12.37
CA THR A 52 -12.02 -3.11 13.05
C THR A 52 -11.35 -3.14 14.43
N ASN A 53 -10.38 -2.26 14.66
CA ASN A 53 -9.75 -2.05 15.97
C ASN A 53 -10.42 -0.91 16.77
N ASN A 54 -11.69 -0.57 16.50
CA ASN A 54 -12.46 0.45 17.22
C ASN A 54 -11.75 1.79 17.33
N PHE A 55 -11.09 2.22 16.26
CA PHE A 55 -10.32 3.46 16.20
C PHE A 55 -9.27 3.58 17.31
N LYS A 56 -8.63 2.47 17.69
CA LYS A 56 -7.60 2.41 18.75
C LYS A 56 -6.49 3.46 18.61
N PHE A 57 -6.11 3.80 17.39
CA PHE A 57 -5.09 4.79 17.09
C PHE A 57 -5.70 6.16 16.81
N SER A 58 -4.98 7.25 17.09
CA SER A 58 -5.44 8.58 16.71
C SER A 58 -5.37 8.77 15.20
N ALA A 59 -6.22 9.65 14.66
CA ALA A 59 -6.18 10.02 13.24
C ALA A 59 -4.79 10.53 12.83
N LYS A 60 -4.17 11.37 13.69
CA LYS A 60 -2.81 11.88 13.49
C LYS A 60 -1.79 10.75 13.35
N TYR A 61 -1.85 9.74 14.23
CA TYR A 61 -0.95 8.59 14.17
C TYR A 61 -1.13 7.80 12.87
N MET A 62 -2.37 7.53 12.46
CA MET A 62 -2.64 6.81 11.21
C MET A 62 -2.09 7.56 9.98
N THR A 63 -2.22 8.89 9.97
CA THR A 63 -1.61 9.74 8.93
C THR A 63 -0.09 9.67 8.94
N GLU A 64 0.54 9.74 10.12
CA GLU A 64 2.00 9.60 10.25
C GLU A 64 2.49 8.24 9.75
N GLN A 65 1.77 7.15 10.07
CA GLN A 65 2.12 5.81 9.59
C GLN A 65 1.96 5.67 8.07
N LEU A 66 0.93 6.29 7.49
CA LEU A 66 0.75 6.32 6.03
C LEU A 66 1.93 7.03 5.34
N LEU A 67 2.31 8.22 5.84
CA LEU A 67 3.43 8.98 5.32
C LEU A 67 4.75 8.22 5.47
N GLN A 68 4.98 7.55 6.60
CA GLN A 68 6.17 6.73 6.81
C GLN A 68 6.24 5.58 5.81
N ARG A 69 5.12 4.87 5.54
CA ARG A 69 5.09 3.78 4.54
C ARG A 69 5.42 4.28 3.14
N ILE A 70 4.76 5.36 2.71
CA ILE A 70 4.91 5.90 1.35
C ILE A 70 6.35 6.36 1.09
N ASN A 71 7.01 6.93 2.11
CA ASN A 71 8.39 7.41 2.01
C ASN A 71 9.44 6.33 2.33
N TYR A 72 9.01 5.12 2.72
CA TYR A 72 9.93 4.04 3.06
C TYR A 72 10.41 3.34 1.79
N SER A 73 11.69 3.49 1.47
CA SER A 73 12.38 2.68 0.47
C SER A 73 13.23 1.62 1.19
N PRO A 74 12.83 0.34 1.18
CA PRO A 74 13.66 -0.70 1.77
C PRO A 74 14.91 -0.90 0.92
N GLU A 75 16.09 -0.62 1.49
CA GLU A 75 17.36 -0.83 0.79
C GLU A 75 17.63 -2.32 0.51
N ILE A 76 17.19 -3.22 1.39
CA ILE A 76 17.34 -4.69 1.24
C ILE A 76 16.15 -5.42 1.89
N ILE A 77 15.22 -5.93 1.08
CA ILE A 77 14.21 -6.88 1.55
C ILE A 77 14.81 -8.29 1.53
N LYS A 78 15.11 -8.85 2.71
CA LYS A 78 15.50 -10.26 2.83
C LYS A 78 14.24 -11.12 2.98
N ILE A 79 13.83 -11.78 1.90
CA ILE A 79 12.77 -12.78 1.97
C ILE A 79 13.36 -14.05 2.57
N LYS A 80 12.90 -14.44 3.76
CA LYS A 80 13.24 -15.73 4.34
C LYS A 80 12.43 -16.81 3.62
N ILE A 81 13.02 -17.42 2.59
CA ILE A 81 12.44 -18.61 1.97
C ILE A 81 12.67 -19.77 2.93
N ASN A 82 11.63 -20.15 3.68
CA ASN A 82 11.62 -21.47 4.30
C ASN A 82 11.49 -22.47 3.16
N SER A 83 12.54 -23.23 2.88
CA SER A 83 12.50 -24.36 1.96
C SER A 83 11.46 -25.37 2.44
N MET A 84 10.21 -25.25 1.96
CA MET A 84 9.30 -26.38 1.98
C MET A 84 9.89 -27.40 1.02
N ASN A 85 10.32 -28.54 1.57
CA ASN A 85 10.66 -29.72 0.79
C ASN A 85 9.41 -30.13 0.01
N ILE A 86 9.30 -29.66 -1.24
CA ILE A 86 8.39 -30.24 -2.20
C ILE A 86 9.12 -31.47 -2.74
N SER A 87 8.97 -32.59 -2.04
CA SER A 87 9.25 -33.91 -2.59
C SER A 87 8.30 -34.14 -3.76
N ASN A 88 8.87 -34.21 -4.96
CA ASN A 88 8.22 -34.69 -6.18
C ASN A 88 7.81 -36.16 -6.05
#